data_AF-A0A833VJ65-F1
#
_entry.id   AF-A0A833VJ65-F1
#
_cell.length_a   1.000
_cell.length_b   1.000
_cell.length_c   1.000
_cell.angle_alpha   90.00
_cell.angle_beta   90.00
_cell.angle_gamma   90.00
#
_symmetry.space_group_name_H-M   'P 1'
#
loop_
_entity.id
_entity.type
_entity.pdbx_description
1 polymer ?
#
loop_
_entity_poly.entity_id
_entity_poly.type
_entity_poly.pdbx_seq_one_letter_code
_entity_poly.pdbx_strand_id
1 'polypeptide(L)' 'MEMDRNEMRQCGLQNLVREIMGVHMEKPRWVRTSDWASSMLSIEQIEYAAVDAFASFEVARRLDVGDF' A
#
# COMPACT_ATOMS: atom_id res chain seq x y z
N MET A 1 4.28 -18.19 -2.74
CA MET A 1 2.99 -18.91 -2.67
C MET A 1 1.95 -17.92 -3.10
N GLU A 2 1.16 -18.29 -4.09
CA GLU A 2 -0.01 -17.53 -4.51
C GLU A 2 -1.02 -17.51 -3.35
N MET A 3 -1.47 -16.32 -2.96
CA MET A 3 -2.44 -16.15 -1.87
C MET A 3 -3.84 -16.49 -2.35
N ASP A 4 -4.63 -17.16 -1.52
CA ASP A 4 -6.03 -17.40 -1.85
C ASP A 4 -6.89 -16.12 -1.69
N ARG A 5 -8.12 -16.15 -2.20
CA ARG A 5 -9.03 -15.00 -2.18
C ARG A 5 -9.37 -14.51 -0.76
N ASN A 6 -9.46 -15.41 0.22
CA ASN A 6 -9.73 -15.04 1.62
C ASN A 6 -8.48 -14.44 2.25
N GLU A 7 -7.30 -14.99 1.98
CA GLU A 7 -6.02 -14.42 2.42
C GLU A 7 -5.81 -13.01 1.85
N MET A 8 -6.12 -12.79 0.57
CA MET A 8 -6.05 -11.47 -0.06
C MET A 8 -7.01 -10.46 0.59
N ARG A 9 -8.20 -10.89 1.02
CA ARG A 9 -9.17 -10.00 1.70
C ARG A 9 -8.73 -9.57 3.10
N GLN A 10 -7.86 -10.35 3.75
CA GLN A 10 -7.40 -10.10 5.11
C GLN A 10 -5.99 -9.49 5.17
N CYS A 11 -5.29 -9.41 4.03
CA CYS A 11 -3.93 -8.92 4.00
C CYS A 11 -3.86 -7.39 3.91
N GLY A 12 -2.73 -6.84 4.36
CA GLY A 12 -2.48 -5.40 4.26
C GLY A 12 -2.11 -4.96 2.85
N LEU A 13 -2.19 -3.66 2.59
CA LEU A 13 -1.87 -3.04 1.30
C LEU A 13 -0.51 -3.48 0.72
N GLN A 14 0.51 -3.66 1.55
CA GLN A 14 1.82 -4.12 1.09
C GLN A 14 1.78 -5.49 0.41
N ASN A 15 0.98 -6.42 0.95
CA ASN A 15 0.82 -7.75 0.35
C ASN A 15 -0.05 -7.66 -0.91
N LEU A 16 -1.12 -6.87 -0.90
CA LEU A 16 -1.94 -6.64 -2.10
C LEU A 16 -1.11 -6.08 -3.26
N VAL A 17 -0.26 -5.08 -3.00
CA VAL A 17 0.64 -4.53 -4.01
C VAL A 17 1.59 -5.59 -4.55
N ARG A 18 2.14 -6.45 -3.67
CA ARG A 18 3.02 -7.55 -4.10
C ARG A 18 2.28 -8.53 -5.01
N GLU A 19 1.11 -9.01 -4.60
CA GLU A 19 0.37 -10.03 -5.36
C GLU A 19 -0.21 -9.48 -6.68
N ILE A 20 -0.74 -8.25 -6.68
CA ILE A 20 -1.47 -7.68 -7.82
C ILE A 20 -0.55 -6.92 -8.78
N MET A 21 0.49 -6.25 -8.27
CA MET A 21 1.39 -5.41 -9.07
C MET A 21 2.77 -6.04 -9.26
N GLY A 22 3.11 -7.13 -8.55
CA GLY A 22 4.41 -7.79 -8.65
C GLY A 22 5.58 -6.98 -8.09
N VAL A 23 5.32 -5.94 -7.28
CA VAL A 23 6.35 -5.03 -6.75
C VAL A 23 6.42 -5.08 -5.22
N HIS A 24 7.63 -4.90 -4.67
CA HIS A 24 7.80 -4.75 -3.22
C HIS A 24 7.63 -3.28 -2.83
N MET A 25 6.60 -3.00 -2.04
CA MET A 25 6.38 -1.66 -1.48
C MET A 25 7.13 -1.54 -0.15
N GLU A 26 8.12 -0.65 -0.09
CA GLU A 26 8.77 -0.31 1.17
C GLU A 26 7.83 0.50 2.07
N LYS A 27 7.75 0.11 3.35
CA LYS A 27 6.97 0.82 4.37
C LYS A 27 7.84 1.05 5.60
N PRO A 28 8.70 2.09 5.61
CA PRO A 28 9.59 2.36 6.73
C PRO A 28 8.79 2.54 8.02
N ARG A 29 9.07 1.69 9.01
CA ARG A 29 8.31 1.67 10.28
C ARG A 29 8.38 3.01 11.00
N TRP A 30 9.54 3.67 10.97
CA TRP A 30 9.75 4.96 11.64
C TRP A 30 8.88 6.07 11.06
N VAL A 31 8.59 6.05 9.75
CA VAL A 31 7.65 7.00 9.14
C VAL A 31 6.22 6.62 9.49
N ARG A 32 5.86 5.34 9.38
CA ARG A 32 4.50 4.86 9.68
C ARG A 32 4.06 5.20 11.10
N THR A 33 4.96 5.12 12.07
CA THR A 33 4.69 5.42 13.49
C THR A 33 5.26 6.75 13.95
N SER A 34 5.56 7.67 13.01
CA SER A 34 5.99 9.04 13.32
C SER A 34 4.81 9.88 13.83
N ASP A 35 5.09 11.12 14.23
CA ASP A 35 4.06 12.07 14.67
C ASP A 35 3.24 12.61 13.49
N TRP A 36 2.19 11.88 13.11
CA TRP A 36 1.22 12.30 12.09
C TRP A 36 0.25 13.39 12.58
N ALA A 37 0.27 13.71 13.87
CA ALA A 37 -0.51 14.82 14.43
C ALA A 37 0.28 16.14 14.42
N SER A 38 1.54 16.12 14.01
CA SER A 38 2.36 17.33 13.83
C SER A 38 1.66 18.33 12.91
N SER A 39 1.74 19.63 13.26
CA SER A 39 1.21 20.72 12.44
C SER A 39 1.92 20.86 11.09
N MET A 40 3.11 20.28 10.95
CA MET A 40 3.87 20.24 9.70
C MET A 40 4.46 18.84 9.51
N LEU A 41 4.11 18.22 8.39
CA LEU A 41 4.61 16.90 8.02
C LEU A 41 6.01 16.99 7.41
N SER A 42 6.83 15.97 7.65
CA SER A 42 8.10 15.81 6.94
C SER A 42 7.87 15.38 5.49
N ILE A 43 8.89 15.52 4.64
CA ILE A 43 8.82 15.05 3.25
C ILE A 43 8.58 13.54 3.20
N GLU A 44 9.23 12.78 4.08
CA GLU A 44 9.06 11.33 4.17
C GLU A 44 7.64 10.94 4.56
N GLN A 45 6.97 11.69 5.46
CA GLN A 45 5.56 11.49 5.77
C GLN A 45 4.67 11.78 4.57
N ILE A 46 4.91 12.89 3.86
CA ILE A 46 4.13 13.24 2.65
C ILE A 46 4.28 12.15 1.59
N GLU A 47 5.51 11.72 1.30
CA GLU A 47 5.80 10.65 0.35
C GLU A 47 5.13 9.34 0.78
N TYR A 48 5.26 8.94 2.04
CA TYR A 48 4.63 7.71 2.56
C TYR A 48 3.12 7.72 2.35
N ALA A 49 2.43 8.81 2.70
CA ALA A 49 0.99 8.94 2.54
C ALA A 49 0.57 8.93 1.07
N ALA A 50 1.32 9.63 0.21
CA ALA A 50 1.06 9.69 -1.22
C ALA A 50 1.24 8.31 -1.88
N VAL A 51 2.28 7.56 -1.53
CA VAL A 51 2.49 6.21 -2.07
C VAL A 51 1.41 5.26 -1.56
N ASP A 52 0.97 5.33 -0.31
CA ASP A 52 -0.15 4.52 0.21
C ASP A 52 -1.46 4.79 -0.56
N ALA A 53 -1.76 6.06 -0.85
CA ALA A 53 -2.93 6.44 -1.64
C ALA A 53 -2.83 5.95 -3.10
N PHE A 54 -1.68 6.17 -3.74
CA PHE A 54 -1.43 5.72 -5.12
C PHE A 54 -1.52 4.20 -5.25
N ALA A 55 -0.87 3.46 -4.34
CA ALA A 55 -0.89 2.00 -4.33
C ALA A 55 -2.33 1.47 -4.17
N SER A 56 -3.13 2.08 -3.30
CA SER A 56 -4.53 1.68 -3.11
C SER A 56 -5.36 1.89 -4.38
N PHE A 57 -5.19 3.04 -5.05
CA PHE A 57 -5.84 3.32 -6.33
C PHE A 57 -5.41 2.32 -7.42
N GLU A 58 -4.12 2.09 -7.57
CA GLU A 58 -3.56 1.21 -8.60
C GLU A 58 -3.91 -0.26 -8.39
N VAL A 59 -4.03 -0.71 -7.13
CA VAL A 59 -4.57 -2.03 -6.78
C VAL A 59 -6.03 -2.12 -7.22
N ALA A 60 -6.89 -1.17 -6.82
CA ALA A 60 -8.30 -1.17 -7.19
C ALA A 60 -8.50 -1.12 -8.71
N ARG A 61 -7.74 -0.27 -9.41
CA ARG A 61 -7.79 -0.14 -10.88
C ARG A 61 -7.45 -1.45 -11.59
N ARG A 62 -6.42 -2.18 -11.14
CA ARG A 62 -6.08 -3.49 -11.72
C ARG A 62 -7.13 -4.56 -11.41
N LEU A 63 -7.72 -4.52 -10.22
CA LEU A 63 -8.81 -5.40 -9.85
C LEU A 63 -10.07 -5.18 -10.71
N ASP A 64 -10.37 -3.92 -11.04
CA ASP A 64 -11.58 -3.53 -11.79
C ASP A 64 -11.45 -3.71 -13.31
N VAL A 65 -10.24 -3.53 -13.86
CA VAL A 65 -9.97 -3.73 -15.30
C VAL A 65 -10.07 -5.22 -15.72
N GLY A 66 -10.16 -6.15 -14.76
CA GLY A 66 -10.67 -7.50 -15.02
C GLY A 66 -9.68 -8.48 -15.66
N ASP A 67 -8.40 -8.43 -15.30
CA ASP A 67 -7.45 -9.51 -15.58
C ASP A 67 -7.12 -10.26 -14.28
N PHE A 68 -7.93 -11.27 -13.96
CA PHE A 68 -7.56 -12.40 -13.10
C PHE A 68 -7.76 -13.69 -13.86
#